data_AF-A0A068S3F5-F1
#
_entry.id   AF-A0A068S3F5-F1
#
_cell.length_a   1.000
_cell.length_b   1.000
_cell.length_c   1.000
_cell.angle_alpha   90.00
_cell.angle_beta   90.00
_cell.angle_gamma   90.00
#
_symmetry.space_group_name_H-M   'P 1'
#
loop_
_entity.id
_entity.type
_entity.pdbx_description
1 polymer ?
#
loop_
_entity_poly.entity_id
_entity_poly.type
_entity_poly.pdbx_seq_one_letter_code
_entity_poly.pdbx_strand_id
1 'polypeptide(L)'
;MVKKKPQSKRIKLARRYSIKRKIDNHNRKVRREARKNPKAANKPKKDPGIPNSFPFKEELLNQIELERQQKEEERLRNKAANQAEKRKRKKAAAKEAAKAAAGENTN
;
A
#
# COMPACT_ATOMS: atom_id res chain seq x y z
N MET A 1 40.93 -17.78 -43.90
CA MET A 1 39.47 -17.74 -43.62
C MET A 1 38.94 -16.35 -43.97
N VAL A 2 37.98 -16.21 -44.90
CA VAL A 2 37.50 -14.88 -45.34
C VAL A 2 36.64 -14.24 -44.25
N LYS A 3 37.01 -13.03 -43.80
CA LYS A 3 36.28 -12.28 -42.77
C LYS A 3 34.91 -11.86 -43.29
N LYS A 4 33.84 -12.20 -42.56
CA LYS A 4 32.47 -11.79 -42.91
C LYS A 4 32.33 -10.27 -42.85
N LYS A 5 31.63 -9.70 -43.83
CA LYS A 5 31.31 -8.27 -43.84
C LYS A 5 30.44 -7.92 -42.63
N PRO A 6 30.82 -6.90 -41.83
CA PRO A 6 30.06 -6.51 -40.65
C PRO A 6 28.70 -5.91 -41.06
N GLN A 7 27.66 -6.21 -40.29
CA GLN A 7 26.35 -5.61 -40.50
C GLN A 7 26.32 -4.18 -39.96
N SER A 8 25.59 -3.30 -40.66
CA SER A 8 25.41 -1.91 -40.22
C SER A 8 24.51 -1.83 -39.00
N LYS A 9 24.89 -1.01 -38.02
CA LYS A 9 24.03 -0.66 -36.86
C LYS A 9 22.89 0.31 -37.24
N ARG A 10 22.89 0.82 -38.48
CA ARG A 10 21.88 1.79 -38.95
C ARG A 10 20.53 1.11 -39.13
N ILE A 11 19.54 1.56 -38.36
CA ILE A 11 18.17 1.05 -38.47
C ILE A 11 17.39 1.92 -39.45
N LYS A 12 16.85 1.29 -40.50
CA LYS A 12 15.93 1.94 -41.44
C LYS A 12 14.70 2.48 -40.72
N LEU A 13 14.19 3.61 -41.18
CA LEU A 13 13.05 4.29 -40.58
C LEU A 13 11.79 3.39 -40.51
N ALA A 14 11.52 2.64 -41.58
CA ALA A 14 10.43 1.65 -41.63
C ALA A 14 10.50 0.60 -40.52
N ARG A 15 11.72 0.16 -40.16
CA ARG A 15 11.93 -0.80 -39.07
C ARG A 15 11.64 -0.16 -37.72
N ARG A 16 12.05 1.10 -37.49
CA ARG A 16 11.75 1.85 -36.26
C ARG A 16 10.24 1.99 -36.06
N TYR A 17 9.51 2.42 -37.08
CA TYR A 17 8.05 2.56 -36.99
C TYR A 17 7.34 1.23 -36.81
N SER A 18 7.81 0.16 -37.46
CA SER A 18 7.28 -1.18 -37.25
C SER A 18 7.48 -1.68 -35.81
N ILE A 19 8.64 -1.42 -35.21
CA ILE A 19 8.92 -1.75 -33.81
C ILE A 19 8.00 -0.94 -32.88
N LYS A 20 7.91 0.37 -33.08
CA LYS A 20 7.03 1.25 -32.31
C LYS A 20 5.59 0.75 -32.33
N ARG A 21 5.03 0.48 -33.52
CA ARG A 21 3.68 -0.06 -33.69
C ARG A 21 3.48 -1.40 -32.98
N LYS A 22 4.49 -2.29 -32.99
CA LYS A 22 4.42 -3.57 -32.27
C LYS A 22 4.40 -3.37 -30.75
N ILE A 23 5.22 -2.46 -30.22
CA ILE A 23 5.25 -2.11 -28.79
C ILE A 23 3.91 -1.50 -28.37
N ASP A 24 3.38 -0.55 -29.14
CA ASP A 24 2.10 0.10 -28.84
C ASP A 24 0.95 -0.91 -28.82
N ASN A 25 0.94 -1.82 -29.79
CA ASN A 25 -0.05 -2.91 -29.85
C ASN A 25 0.09 -3.88 -28.66
N HIS A 26 1.31 -4.23 -28.25
CA HIS A 26 1.54 -5.06 -27.09
C HIS A 26 1.04 -4.37 -25.81
N ASN A 27 1.43 -3.11 -25.59
CA ASN A 27 1.00 -2.32 -24.44
C ASN A 27 -0.53 -2.11 -24.42
N ARG A 28 -1.18 -2.00 -25.59
CA ARG A 28 -2.64 -1.95 -25.69
C ARG A 28 -3.29 -3.27 -25.24
N LYS A 29 -2.72 -4.42 -25.62
CA LYS A 29 -3.21 -5.75 -25.20
C LYS A 29 -2.99 -5.96 -23.70
N VAL A 30 -1.79 -5.70 -23.18
CA VAL A 30 -1.47 -5.81 -21.75
C VAL A 30 -2.41 -4.94 -20.89
N ARG A 31 -2.66 -3.69 -21.30
CA ARG A 31 -3.63 -2.82 -20.59
C ARG A 31 -5.05 -3.37 -20.62
N ARG A 32 -5.48 -3.94 -21.75
CA ARG A 32 -6.81 -4.55 -21.88
C ARG A 32 -6.93 -5.79 -20.98
N GLU A 33 -5.92 -6.63 -20.94
CA GLU A 33 -5.86 -7.83 -20.09
C GLU A 33 -5.84 -7.48 -18.59
N ALA A 34 -5.04 -6.48 -18.21
CA ALA A 34 -5.00 -5.98 -16.83
C ALA A 34 -6.36 -5.42 -16.38
N ARG A 35 -7.09 -4.72 -17.26
CA ARG A 35 -8.46 -4.25 -16.99
C ARG A 35 -9.48 -5.39 -16.87
N LYS A 36 -9.34 -6.45 -17.67
CA LYS A 36 -10.22 -7.62 -17.62
C LYS A 36 -10.05 -8.42 -16.33
N ASN A 37 -8.83 -8.50 -15.80
CA ASN A 37 -8.49 -9.30 -14.62
C ASN A 37 -7.93 -8.43 -13.47
N PRO A 38 -8.74 -7.54 -12.84
CA PRO A 38 -8.26 -6.65 -11.77
C PRO A 38 -7.83 -7.40 -10.50
N LYS A 39 -8.36 -8.62 -10.28
CA LYS A 39 -8.02 -9.47 -9.13
C LYS A 39 -6.55 -9.88 -9.09
N ALA A 40 -5.86 -9.93 -10.23
CA ALA A 40 -4.43 -10.25 -10.28
C ALA A 40 -3.55 -9.08 -9.84
N ALA A 41 -4.00 -7.84 -10.07
CA ALA A 41 -3.29 -6.62 -9.67
C ALA A 41 -3.45 -6.30 -8.18
N ASN A 42 -4.58 -6.70 -7.58
CA ASN A 42 -4.90 -6.41 -6.18
C ASN A 42 -4.33 -7.43 -5.19
N LYS A 43 -3.51 -8.38 -5.64
CA LYS A 43 -2.84 -9.31 -4.72
C LYS A 43 -1.81 -8.52 -3.91
N PRO A 44 -1.86 -8.56 -2.57
CA PRO A 44 -0.82 -7.95 -1.77
C PRO A 44 0.51 -8.55 -2.18
N LYS A 45 1.50 -7.69 -2.45
CA LYS A 45 2.86 -8.15 -2.73
C LYS A 45 3.36 -8.87 -1.48
N LYS A 46 3.84 -10.10 -1.65
CA LYS A 46 4.50 -10.82 -0.57
C LYS A 46 5.88 -10.21 -0.39
N ASP A 47 6.24 -9.88 0.83
CA ASP A 47 7.59 -9.43 1.13
C ASP A 47 8.57 -10.58 0.91
N PRO A 48 9.71 -10.36 0.24
CA PRO A 48 10.69 -11.42 -0.05
C PRO A 48 11.40 -11.98 1.20
N GLY A 49 11.10 -11.47 2.40
CA GLY A 49 11.63 -11.95 3.68
C GLY A 49 13.12 -11.67 3.88
N ILE A 50 13.63 -11.98 5.08
CA ILE A 50 15.06 -11.86 5.40
C ILE A 50 15.76 -13.17 5.01
N PRO A 51 16.77 -13.14 4.12
CA PRO A 51 17.53 -14.34 3.73
C PRO A 51 18.29 -14.98 4.90
N ASN A 52 18.45 -16.31 4.86
CA ASN A 52 19.24 -17.07 5.87
C ASN A 52 20.74 -16.77 5.83
N SER A 53 21.26 -16.25 4.72
CA SER A 53 22.67 -15.89 4.58
C SER A 53 23.04 -14.60 5.32
N PHE A 54 22.06 -13.89 5.87
CA PHE A 54 22.30 -12.65 6.59
C PHE A 54 22.82 -12.96 8.01
N PRO A 55 24.02 -12.48 8.39
CA PRO A 55 24.70 -12.88 9.63
C PRO A 55 23.94 -12.52 10.91
N PHE A 56 23.18 -11.42 10.91
CA PHE A 56 22.40 -10.94 12.06
C PHE A 56 20.91 -11.19 11.89
N LYS A 57 20.52 -12.25 11.18
CA LYS A 57 19.10 -12.56 10.91
C LYS A 57 18.32 -12.73 12.20
N GLU A 58 18.86 -13.44 13.17
CA GLU A 58 18.19 -13.71 14.46
C GLU A 58 18.00 -12.43 15.26
N GLU A 59 19.04 -11.61 15.37
CA GLU A 59 18.97 -10.31 16.05
C GLU A 59 17.91 -9.39 15.41
N LEU A 60 17.88 -9.36 14.07
CA LEU A 60 16.90 -8.55 13.33
C LEU A 60 15.46 -9.06 13.52
N LEU A 61 15.25 -10.38 13.56
CA LEU A 61 13.93 -10.96 13.84
C LEU A 61 13.45 -10.59 15.25
N ASN A 62 14.34 -10.68 16.24
CA ASN A 62 14.03 -10.31 17.62
C ASN A 62 13.66 -8.82 17.75
N GLN A 63 14.38 -7.93 17.05
CA GLN A 63 14.05 -6.50 17.00
C GLN A 63 12.67 -6.24 16.39
N ILE A 64 12.34 -6.92 15.28
CA ILE A 64 11.05 -6.79 14.61
C ILE A 64 9.90 -7.27 15.52
N GLU A 65 10.10 -8.38 16.25
CA GLU A 65 9.11 -8.88 17.21
C GLU A 65 8.86 -7.89 18.35
N LEU A 66 9.93 -7.34 18.93
CA LEU A 66 9.84 -6.32 19.97
C LEU A 66 9.08 -5.08 19.47
N GLU A 67 9.43 -4.56 18.29
CA GLU A 67 8.73 -3.43 17.70
C GLU A 67 7.24 -3.71 17.45
N ARG A 68 6.91 -4.94 17.04
CA ARG A 68 5.52 -5.33 16.80
C ARG A 68 4.72 -5.33 18.09
N GLN A 69 5.28 -5.87 19.18
CA GLN A 69 4.65 -5.86 20.50
C GLN A 69 4.39 -4.43 20.97
N GLN A 70 5.41 -3.56 20.90
CA GLN A 70 5.28 -2.14 21.28
C GLN A 70 4.19 -1.43 20.47
N LYS A 71 4.17 -1.60 19.14
CA LYS A 71 3.13 -1.01 18.27
C LYS A 71 1.73 -1.53 18.57
N GLU A 72 1.59 -2.82 18.92
CA GLU A 72 0.31 -3.41 19.30
C GLU A 72 -0.19 -2.85 20.64
N GLU A 73 0.68 -2.73 21.64
CA GLU A 73 0.39 -2.13 22.93
C GLU A 73 -0.02 -0.65 22.80
N GLU A 74 0.74 0.15 22.04
CA GLU A 74 0.41 1.54 21.75
C GLU A 74 -0.93 1.67 21.04
N ARG A 75 -1.21 0.80 20.07
CA ARG A 75 -2.49 0.78 19.35
C ARG A 75 -3.65 0.48 20.30
N LEU A 76 -3.48 -0.43 21.25
CA LEU A 76 -4.49 -0.75 22.26
C LEU A 76 -4.69 0.42 23.23
N ARG A 77 -3.60 1.03 23.71
CA ARG A 77 -3.63 2.21 24.58
C ARG A 77 -4.35 3.38 23.91
N ASN A 78 -4.02 3.66 22.65
CA ASN A 78 -4.64 4.72 21.85
C ASN A 78 -6.13 4.43 21.59
N LYS A 79 -6.51 3.18 21.32
CA LYS A 79 -7.92 2.78 21.21
C LYS A 79 -8.67 3.01 22.52
N ALA A 80 -8.10 2.63 23.65
CA ALA A 80 -8.71 2.82 24.97
C ALA A 80 -8.88 4.32 25.30
N ALA A 81 -7.85 5.13 25.08
CA ALA A 81 -7.89 6.59 25.27
C ALA A 81 -8.97 7.23 24.38
N ASN A 82 -9.03 6.88 23.10
CA ASN A 82 -10.04 7.39 22.18
C ASN A 82 -11.47 7.00 22.58
N GLN A 83 -11.67 5.78 23.10
CA GLN A 83 -12.99 5.37 23.61
C GLN A 83 -13.37 6.12 24.88
N ALA A 84 -12.43 6.35 25.80
CA ALA A 84 -12.66 7.12 27.01
C ALA A 84 -13.05 8.58 26.68
N GLU A 85 -12.31 9.22 25.77
CA GLU A 85 -12.61 10.58 25.32
C GLU A 85 -13.98 10.67 24.61
N LYS A 86 -14.31 9.70 23.75
CA LYS A 86 -15.66 9.63 23.14
C LYS A 86 -16.76 9.48 24.20
N ARG A 87 -16.56 8.66 25.24
CA ARG A 87 -17.52 8.49 26.34
C ARG A 87 -17.68 9.78 27.15
N LYS A 88 -16.58 10.48 27.46
CA LYS A 88 -16.62 11.79 28.14
C LYS A 88 -17.39 12.83 27.32
N ARG A 89 -17.08 12.97 26.02
CA ARG A 89 -17.79 13.89 25.12
C ARG A 89 -19.29 13.59 25.03
N LYS A 90 -19.67 12.32 24.91
CA LYS A 90 -21.09 11.91 24.94
C LYS A 90 -21.78 12.25 26.27
N LYS A 91 -21.12 12.01 27.41
CA LYS A 91 -21.65 12.37 28.73
C LYS A 91 -21.78 13.89 28.92
N ALA A 92 -20.81 14.67 28.45
CA ALA A 92 -20.88 16.13 28.48
C ALA A 92 -22.02 16.66 27.60
N ALA A 93 -22.15 16.17 26.36
CA ALA A 93 -23.25 16.53 25.48
C ALA A 93 -24.63 16.15 26.05
N ALA A 94 -24.75 14.99 26.70
CA ALA A 94 -25.99 14.58 27.37
C ALA A 94 -26.32 15.46 28.59
N LYS A 95 -25.31 15.89 29.37
CA LYS A 95 -25.49 16.84 30.48
C LYS A 95 -25.90 18.24 30.00
N GLU A 96 -25.28 18.75 28.94
CA GLU A 96 -25.65 20.04 28.34
C GLU A 96 -27.07 19.99 27.75
N ALA A 97 -27.44 18.89 27.07
CA ALA A 97 -28.80 18.70 26.58
C ALA A 97 -29.84 18.60 27.71
N ALA A 98 -29.52 17.92 28.82
CA ALA A 98 -30.40 17.84 29.98
C ALA A 98 -30.54 19.20 30.71
N LYS A 99 -29.47 20.01 30.74
CA LYS A 99 -29.49 21.36 31.33
C LYS A 99 -30.28 22.36 30.47
N ALA A 100 -30.20 22.23 29.14
CA ALA A 100 -31.03 23.01 28.21
C ALA A 100 -32.52 22.67 28.36
N ALA A 101 -32.87 21.39 28.45
CA ALA A 101 -34.26 20.95 28.65
C ALA A 101 -34.84 21.36 30.02
N ALA A 102 -34.01 21.46 31.06
CA ALA A 102 -34.44 21.94 32.38
C ALA A 102 -34.63 23.47 32.46
N GLY A 103 -33.98 24.24 31.57
CA GLY A 103 -34.11 25.70 31.51
C GLY A 103 -35.34 26.19 30.72
N GLU A 104 -35.95 25.34 29.91
CA GLU A 104 -37.14 25.67 29.10
C GLU A 104 -38.47 25.50 29.86
N ASN A 105 -38.45 24.95 31.08
CA ASN A 105 -39.66 24.58 31.83
C ASN A 105 -39.93 25.49 33.05
N THR A 106 -39.60 26.78 32.94
CA THR A 106 -39.96 27.82 33.92
C THR A 106 -40.53 29.05 33.20
N ASN A 107 -41.83 29.00 32.87
CA ASN A 107 -42.74 30.15 32.72
C ASN A 107 -44.18 29.64 32.62
#